data_AF-A0A942L736-F1
#
_entry.id   AF-A0A942L736-F1
#
_cell.length_a   1.000
_cell.length_b   1.000
_cell.length_c   1.000
_cell.angle_alpha   90.00
_cell.angle_beta   90.00
_cell.angle_gamma   90.00
#
_symmetry.space_group_name_H-M   'P 1'
#
loop_
_entity.id
_entity.type
_entity.pdbx_description
1 polymer ?
#
loop_
_entity_poly.entity_id
_entity_poly.type
_entity_poly.pdbx_seq_one_letter_code
_entity_poly.pdbx_strand_id
1 'polypeptide(L)'
;ANRALYATRQAIIEHVFGTLKRSMGFTYFLTRGLESVRAEASLAFLGYNLKRAISLLGVERILKELASKAVAISFVLWPNRVRIVIFREILG
;
A
#
# COMPACT_ATOMS: atom_id res chain seq x y z
N ALA A 1 -11.63 24.47 -17.60
CA ALA A 1 -11.57 24.04 -16.20
C ALA A 1 -10.66 22.81 -15.98
N ASN A 2 -10.86 21.68 -16.68
CA ASN A 2 -10.14 20.43 -16.34
C ASN A 2 -8.66 20.34 -16.77
N ARG A 3 -8.19 21.21 -17.68
CA ARG A 3 -6.82 21.14 -18.24
C ARG A 3 -5.72 21.28 -17.17
N ALA A 4 -5.90 22.17 -16.19
CA ALA A 4 -4.94 22.37 -15.10
C ALA A 4 -4.85 21.14 -14.18
N LEU A 5 -5.97 20.45 -13.93
CA LEU A 5 -6.00 19.23 -13.14
C LEU A 5 -5.26 18.08 -13.84
N TYR A 6 -5.45 17.92 -15.16
CA TYR A 6 -4.72 16.92 -15.95
C TYR A 6 -3.22 17.19 -15.96
N ALA A 7 -2.79 18.44 -16.13
CA ALA A 7 -1.38 18.81 -16.08
C ALA A 7 -0.74 18.48 -14.71
N THR A 8 -1.46 18.74 -13.62
CA THR A 8 -1.01 18.42 -12.26
C THR A 8 -0.87 16.90 -12.06
N ARG A 9 -1.85 16.11 -12.50
CA ARG A 9 -1.80 14.65 -12.42
C ARG A 9 -0.64 14.07 -13.24
N GLN A 10 -0.41 14.61 -14.44
CA GLN A 10 0.69 14.22 -15.30
C GLN A 10 2.04 14.48 -14.61
N ALA A 11 2.23 15.67 -14.03
CA ALA A 11 3.45 16.00 -13.32
C ALA A 11 3.73 15.05 -12.14
N ILE A 12 2.69 14.68 -11.38
CA ILE A 12 2.81 13.76 -10.25
C ILE A 12 3.16 12.34 -10.73
N ILE A 13 2.49 11.85 -11.77
CA ILE A 13 2.63 10.46 -12.21
C ILE A 13 3.96 10.22 -12.93
N GLU A 14 4.49 11.23 -13.64
CA GLU A 14 5.75 11.10 -14.39
C GLU A 14 6.92 10.73 -13.48
N HIS A 15 6.98 11.32 -12.29
CA HIS A 15 7.99 10.97 -11.29
C HIS A 15 7.87 9.52 -10.80
N VAL A 16 6.63 9.04 -10.60
CA VAL A 16 6.37 7.65 -10.17
C VAL A 16 6.84 6.68 -11.24
N PHE A 17 6.46 6.91 -12.51
CA PHE A 17 6.91 6.10 -13.63
C PHE A 17 8.42 6.15 -13.83
N GLY A 18 9.03 7.32 -13.68
CA GLY A 18 10.49 7.49 -13.74
C GLY A 18 11.20 6.66 -12.68
N THR A 19 10.68 6.64 -11.45
CA THR A 19 11.25 5.83 -10.36
C THR A 19 11.10 4.33 -10.62
N LEU A 20 9.91 3.89 -11.05
CA LEU A 20 9.65 2.48 -11.36
C LEU A 20 10.58 1.97 -12.47
N LYS A 21 10.69 2.72 -13.57
CA LYS A 21 11.51 2.31 -14.71
C LYS A 21 13.00 2.38 -14.41
N ARG A 22 13.49 3.47 -13.81
CA ARG A 22 14.95 3.69 -13.63
C ARG A 22 15.51 3.15 -12.33
N SER A 23 14.80 3.30 -11.21
CA SER A 23 15.29 2.84 -9.90
C SER A 23 14.90 1.39 -9.60
N MET A 24 13.71 0.95 -10.00
CA MET A 24 13.23 -0.41 -9.74
C MET A 24 13.44 -1.37 -10.92
N GLY A 25 13.93 -0.88 -12.07
CA GLY A 25 14.20 -1.71 -13.24
C GLY A 25 12.95 -2.25 -13.93
N PHE A 26 11.77 -1.66 -13.69
CA PHE A 26 10.51 -2.12 -14.27
C PHE A 26 10.37 -1.64 -15.73
N THR A 27 11.05 -2.32 -16.65
CA THR A 27 11.11 -1.94 -18.08
C THR A 27 10.22 -2.78 -18.98
N TYR A 28 9.94 -4.03 -18.62
CA TYR A 28 9.10 -4.96 -19.37
C TYR A 28 8.32 -5.86 -18.41
N PHE A 29 7.20 -6.40 -18.89
CA PHE A 29 6.41 -7.38 -18.16
C PHE A 29 6.99 -8.79 -18.35
N LEU A 30 7.03 -9.56 -17.28
CA LEU A 30 7.47 -10.95 -17.27
C LEU A 30 6.33 -11.91 -17.63
N THR A 31 5.11 -11.53 -17.27
CA THR A 31 3.93 -12.35 -17.47
C THR A 31 3.26 -12.10 -18.83
N ARG A 32 2.43 -13.06 -19.26
CA ARG A 32 1.60 -12.94 -20.47
C ARG A 32 0.13 -13.06 -20.09
N GLY A 33 -0.73 -12.40 -20.88
CA GLY A 33 -2.16 -12.29 -20.62
C GLY A 33 -2.52 -11.07 -19.77
N LEU A 34 -3.67 -10.47 -20.05
CA LEU A 34 -4.06 -9.18 -19.48
C LEU A 34 -4.24 -9.22 -17.96
N GLU A 35 -4.74 -10.33 -17.43
CA GLU A 35 -4.95 -10.53 -16.00
C GLU A 35 -3.61 -10.55 -15.24
N SER A 36 -2.68 -11.40 -15.67
CA SER A 36 -1.35 -11.52 -15.07
C SER A 36 -0.55 -10.22 -15.16
N VAL A 37 -0.60 -9.53 -16.31
CA VAL A 37 0.07 -8.24 -16.51
C VAL A 37 -0.50 -7.16 -15.59
N ARG A 38 -1.82 -7.15 -15.37
CA ARG A 38 -2.45 -6.23 -14.41
C ARG A 38 -2.00 -6.52 -12.97
N ALA A 39 -1.89 -7.79 -12.60
CA ALA A 39 -1.40 -8.18 -11.28
C ALA A 39 0.07 -7.75 -11.10
N GLU A 40 0.91 -7.99 -12.11
CA GLU A 40 2.33 -7.59 -12.11
C GLU A 40 2.49 -6.07 -11.99
N ALA A 41 1.75 -5.28 -12.78
CA ALA A 41 1.73 -3.83 -12.66
C ALA A 41 1.31 -3.38 -11.26
N SER A 42 0.21 -3.95 -10.73
CA SER A 42 -0.32 -3.60 -9.41
C SER A 42 0.69 -3.89 -8.30
N LEU A 43 1.40 -5.02 -8.40
CA LEU A 43 2.43 -5.38 -7.44
C LEU A 43 3.63 -4.42 -7.51
N ALA A 44 4.05 -4.02 -8.71
CA ALA A 44 5.12 -3.04 -8.89
C ALA A 44 4.78 -1.68 -8.26
N PHE A 45 3.56 -1.18 -8.49
CA PHE A 45 3.07 0.06 -7.86
C PHE A 45 2.90 -0.08 -6.35
N LEU A 46 2.46 -1.24 -5.86
CA LEU A 46 2.39 -1.53 -4.42
C LEU A 46 3.78 -1.44 -3.79
N GLY A 47 4.79 -2.08 -4.39
CA GLY A 47 6.17 -2.02 -3.93
C GLY A 47 6.70 -0.59 -3.88
N TYR A 48 6.42 0.22 -4.92
CA TYR A 48 6.77 1.64 -4.91
C TYR A 48 6.09 2.40 -3.77
N ASN A 49 4.78 2.20 -3.59
CA ASN A 49 4.01 2.86 -2.54
C ASN A 49 4.51 2.51 -1.14
N LEU A 50 4.85 1.24 -0.89
CA LEU A 50 5.42 0.79 0.39
C LEU A 50 6.79 1.43 0.64
N LYS A 51 7.70 1.40 -0.35
CA LYS A 51 9.01 2.05 -0.24
C LYS A 51 8.87 3.53 0.08
N ARG A 52 7.94 4.23 -0.59
CA ARG A 52 7.66 5.65 -0.36
C ARG A 52 7.05 5.89 1.00
N ALA A 53 6.09 5.07 1.44
CA ALA A 53 5.46 5.19 2.75
C ALA A 53 6.48 5.04 3.88
N ILE A 54 7.36 4.04 3.79
CA ILE A 54 8.45 3.83 4.75
C ILE A 54 9.38 5.05 4.77
N SER A 55 9.74 5.60 3.61
CA SER A 55 10.63 6.76 3.52
C SER A 55 10.02 8.04 4.11
N LEU A 56 8.69 8.22 4.02
CA LEU A 56 8.00 9.42 4.51
C LEU A 56 7.57 9.33 5.98
N LEU A 57 7.13 8.15 6.43
CA LEU A 57 6.50 7.97 7.74
C LEU A 57 7.40 7.23 8.73
N GLY A 58 8.38 6.46 8.25
CA GLY A 58 9.14 5.51 9.05
C GLY A 58 8.37 4.24 9.40
N VAL A 59 9.10 3.16 9.68
CA VAL A 59 8.51 1.84 9.97
C VAL A 59 7.73 1.86 11.29
N GLU A 60 8.26 2.50 12.32
CA GLU A 60 7.65 2.53 13.66
C GLU A 60 6.25 3.16 13.65
N ARG A 61 6.10 4.30 12.96
CA ARG A 61 4.81 4.97 12.85
C ARG A 61 3.80 4.12 12.09
N ILE A 62 4.23 3.47 11.01
CA ILE A 62 3.38 2.58 10.23
C ILE A 62 2.88 1.41 11.10
N LEU A 63 3.78 0.77 11.86
CA LEU A 63 3.42 -0.34 12.74
C LEU A 63 2.47 0.10 13.86
N LYS A 64 2.70 1.27 14.46
CA LYS A 64 1.82 1.82 15.50
C LYS A 64 0.41 2.06 14.97
N GLU A 65 0.29 2.66 13.78
CA GLU A 65 -1.02 2.93 13.15
C GLU A 65 -1.72 1.65 12.67
N LEU A 66 -0.96 0.64 12.21
CA LEU A 66 -1.53 -0.66 11.86
C LEU A 66 -2.02 -1.41 13.10
N ALA A 67 -1.26 -1.38 14.20
CA ALA A 67 -1.66 -2.00 15.45
C ALA A 67 -2.92 -1.35 16.04
N SER A 68 -2.99 -0.01 16.05
CA SER A 68 -4.17 0.71 16.54
C SER A 68 -5.44 0.39 15.72
N LYS A 69 -5.30 0.26 14.40
CA LYS A 69 -6.41 -0.10 13.50
C LYS A 69 -6.76 -1.58 13.56
N ALA A 70 -5.79 -2.48 13.76
CA ALA A 70 -6.03 -3.92 13.90
C ALA A 70 -6.89 -4.24 15.12
N VAL A 71 -6.70 -3.51 16.23
CA VAL A 71 -7.57 -3.59 17.42
C VAL A 71 -9.00 -3.12 17.10
N ALA A 72 -9.16 -2.08 16.28
CA ALA A 72 -10.47 -1.64 15.85
C ALA A 72 -11.16 -2.63 14.88
N ILE A 73 -10.39 -3.27 13.99
CA ILE A 73 -10.91 -4.26 13.04
C ILE A 73 -11.25 -5.59 13.75
N SER A 74 -10.43 -6.03 14.71
CA SER A 74 -10.76 -7.20 15.55
C SER A 74 -12.02 -6.93 16.39
N PHE A 75 -12.29 -5.68 16.74
CA PHE A 75 -13.56 -5.31 17.32
C PHE A 75 -14.69 -5.55 16.30
N VAL A 76 -14.61 -5.05 15.07
CA VAL A 76 -15.72 -5.10 14.09
C VAL A 76 -15.94 -6.48 13.44
N LEU A 77 -14.88 -7.20 13.07
CA LEU A 77 -14.97 -8.42 12.26
C LEU A 77 -14.99 -9.71 13.09
N TRP A 78 -14.60 -9.67 14.37
CA TRP A 78 -14.37 -10.90 15.12
C TRP A 78 -15.63 -11.37 15.89
N PRO A 79 -16.07 -12.65 15.74
CA PRO A 79 -17.20 -13.18 16.49
C PRO A 79 -17.00 -13.12 18.02
N ASN A 80 -18.02 -12.61 18.75
CA ASN A 80 -17.99 -12.22 20.17
C ASN A 80 -17.23 -13.14 21.15
N ARG A 81 -17.13 -14.46 20.89
CA ARG A 81 -16.40 -15.41 21.75
C ARG A 81 -14.89 -15.21 21.80
N VAL A 82 -14.21 -14.96 20.67
CA VAL A 82 -12.72 -14.89 20.69
C VAL A 82 -12.24 -13.46 20.92
N ARG A 83 -13.12 -12.48 20.76
CA ARG A 83 -12.89 -11.07 21.12
C ARG A 83 -12.50 -10.95 22.60
N ILE A 84 -13.17 -11.71 23.48
CA ILE A 84 -12.92 -11.75 24.94
C ILE A 84 -11.59 -12.44 25.27
N VAL A 85 -11.24 -13.49 24.53
CA VAL A 85 -10.00 -14.26 24.76
C VAL A 85 -8.76 -13.45 24.37
N ILE A 86 -8.77 -12.86 23.16
CA ILE A 86 -7.64 -12.07 22.64
C ILE A 86 -7.47 -10.75 23.40
N PHE A 87 -8.55 -10.08 23.82
CA PHE A 87 -8.44 -8.86 24.64
C PHE A 87 -7.75 -9.12 25.98
N ARG A 88 -7.93 -10.31 26.57
CA ARG A 88 -7.30 -10.68 27.84
C ARG A 88 -5.80 -10.95 27.70
N GLU A 89 -5.33 -11.25 26.50
CA GLU A 89 -3.96 -11.66 26.21
C GLU A 89 -3.10 -10.53 25.62
N ILE A 90 -3.72 -9.50 25.03
CA ILE A 90 -3.04 -8.30 24.49
C ILE A 90 -2.97 -7.14 25.51
N LEU A 91 -3.91 -7.07 26.46
CA LEU A 91 -3.98 -6.02 27.49
C LEU A 91 -3.60 -6.48 28.91
N GLY A 92 -3.20 -7.76 29.06
CA GLY A 92 -2.57 -8.30 30.26
C GLY A 92 -1.07 -8.44 30.04
#